data_AF-A0A5R9F4Q3-F1
#
_entry.id   AF-A0A5R9F4Q3-F1
#
_cell.length_a   1.000
_cell.length_b   1.000
_cell.length_c   1.000
_cell.angle_alpha   90.00
_cell.angle_beta   90.00
_cell.angle_gamma   90.00
#
_symmetry.space_group_name_H-M   'P 1'
#
loop_
_entity.id
_entity.type
_entity.pdbx_description
1 polymer ?
#
loop_
_entity_poly.entity_id
_entity_poly.type
_entity_poly.pdbx_seq_one_letter_code
_entity_poly.pdbx_strand_id
1 'polypeptide(L)'
;MDVIQIGSVTLPVTIIQSIVAIFAGILIMFLTLRKKVPEEKQVTDLYINGAIIFVVIWKLSLIVFEPQLVIKSPLSLLYFTGGDWGLALGVLISIGYIILKGRKNFRSVTVLYAGLVGMSGVMLVYHILEAIYFSAANVVDILNIAGLFAYLFWLIRMKIDMQAAFQYALWFSIWQVLLSYLENKHADEGLFTAYQWTFIGLAAVALLFLFGNSSSKKGPS
;
A
#
# COMPACT_ATOMS: atom_id res chain seq x y z
N MET A 1 -16.68 -14.00 7.92
CA MET A 1 -16.68 -12.64 7.34
C MET A 1 -17.77 -11.87 8.05
N ASP A 2 -17.42 -11.06 9.03
CA ASP A 2 -18.43 -10.28 9.75
C ASP A 2 -18.95 -9.16 8.85
N VAL A 3 -20.27 -9.01 8.85
CA VAL A 3 -20.97 -8.00 8.07
C VAL A 3 -21.76 -7.13 9.02
N ILE A 4 -21.70 -5.82 8.80
CA ILE A 4 -22.59 -4.88 9.49
C ILE A 4 -23.78 -4.64 8.57
N GLN A 5 -24.97 -4.92 9.07
CA GLN A 5 -26.21 -4.65 8.37
C GLN A 5 -26.77 -3.30 8.82
N ILE A 6 -26.81 -2.33 7.90
CA ILE A 6 -27.46 -1.03 8.11
C ILE A 6 -28.71 -1.01 7.25
N GLY A 7 -29.87 -1.28 7.86
CA GLY A 7 -31.13 -1.45 7.12
C GLY A 7 -31.08 -2.65 6.17
N SER A 8 -31.31 -2.42 4.87
CA SER A 8 -31.22 -3.47 3.83
C SER A 8 -29.80 -3.67 3.26
N VAL A 9 -28.82 -2.87 3.69
CA VAL A 9 -27.45 -2.90 3.15
C VAL A 9 -26.53 -3.68 4.07
N THR A 10 -25.92 -4.75 3.54
CA THR A 10 -24.86 -5.53 4.20
C THR A 10 -23.49 -5.06 3.75
N LEU A 11 -22.70 -4.48 4.65
CA LEU A 11 -21.32 -4.07 4.39
C LEU A 11 -20.33 -5.02 5.08
N PRO A 12 -19.38 -5.60 4.34
CA PRO A 12 -18.26 -6.31 4.95
C PRO A 12 -17.47 -5.39 5.87
N VAL A 13 -17.22 -5.83 7.10
CA VAL A 13 -16.40 -5.10 8.08
C VAL A 13 -15.00 -4.82 7.52
N THR A 14 -14.48 -5.73 6.69
CA THR A 14 -13.19 -5.59 6.01
C THR A 14 -13.12 -4.33 5.13
N ILE A 15 -14.18 -3.97 4.41
CA ILE A 15 -14.21 -2.76 3.56
C ILE A 15 -14.13 -1.50 4.43
N ILE A 16 -14.88 -1.48 5.53
CA ILE A 16 -14.87 -0.36 6.47
C ILE A 16 -13.47 -0.20 7.07
N GLN A 17 -12.84 -1.30 7.50
CA GLN A 17 -11.48 -1.30 8.01
C GLN A 17 -10.47 -0.79 6.98
N SER A 18 -10.53 -1.26 5.73
CA SER A 18 -9.65 -0.78 4.66
C SER A 18 -9.82 0.72 4.43
N ILE A 19 -11.05 1.23 4.42
CA ILE A 19 -11.31 2.67 4.28
C ILE A 19 -10.68 3.45 5.44
N VAL A 20 -10.93 3.03 6.69
CA VAL A 20 -10.36 3.68 7.88
C VAL A 20 -8.83 3.66 7.84
N ALA A 21 -8.24 2.52 7.47
CA ALA A 21 -6.80 2.37 7.35
C ALA A 21 -6.20 3.30 6.27
N ILE A 22 -6.84 3.40 5.10
CA ILE A 22 -6.42 4.30 4.02
C ILE A 22 -6.45 5.76 4.49
N PHE A 23 -7.55 6.20 5.10
CA PHE A 23 -7.66 7.57 5.63
C PHE A 23 -6.59 7.85 6.70
N ALA A 24 -6.36 6.91 7.61
CA ALA A 24 -5.35 7.05 8.65
C ALA A 24 -3.93 7.11 8.07
N GLY A 25 -3.61 6.26 7.07
CA GLY A 25 -2.31 6.29 6.39
C GLY A 25 -2.06 7.60 5.65
N ILE A 26 -3.08 8.15 4.96
CA ILE A 26 -3.00 9.47 4.33
C ILE A 26 -2.78 10.58 5.37
N LEU A 27 -3.49 10.51 6.51
CA LEU A 27 -3.33 11.47 7.60
C LEU A 27 -1.92 11.40 8.21
N ILE A 28 -1.40 10.20 8.49
CA ILE A 28 -0.03 9.98 8.99
C ILE A 28 0.99 10.56 8.01
N MET A 29 0.84 10.27 6.71
CA MET A 29 1.68 10.81 5.66
C MET A 29 1.64 12.34 5.65
N PHE A 30 0.45 12.95 5.65
CA PHE A 30 0.27 14.40 5.66
C PHE A 30 0.96 15.05 6.87
N LEU A 31 0.71 14.54 8.08
CA LEU A 31 1.30 15.05 9.31
C LEU A 31 2.84 14.92 9.31
N THR A 32 3.36 13.87 8.70
CA THR A 32 4.81 13.64 8.58
C THR A 32 5.44 14.59 7.57
N LEU A 33 4.82 14.77 6.39
CA LEU A 33 5.32 15.65 5.33
C LEU A 33 5.26 17.12 5.73
N ARG A 34 4.21 17.54 6.44
CA ARG A 34 4.04 18.93 6.93
C ARG A 34 5.22 19.43 7.76
N LYS A 35 5.96 18.53 8.40
CA LYS A 35 7.15 18.88 9.21
C LYS A 35 8.46 18.89 8.41
N LYS A 36 8.48 18.31 7.19
CA LYS A 36 9.72 17.98 6.47
C LYS A 36 9.81 18.56 5.06
N VAL A 37 8.69 18.88 4.44
CA VAL A 37 8.61 19.16 3.00
C VAL A 37 7.75 20.41 2.78
N PRO A 38 8.24 21.42 2.03
CA PRO A 38 7.45 22.62 1.71
C PRO A 38 6.27 22.37 0.75
N GLU A 39 6.36 21.33 -0.09
CA GLU A 39 5.29 20.94 -1.02
C GLU A 39 4.34 19.87 -0.43
N GLU A 40 4.19 19.80 0.90
CA GLU A 40 3.46 18.73 1.59
C GLU A 40 2.05 18.55 1.05
N LYS A 41 1.32 19.65 0.85
CA LYS A 41 -0.07 19.60 0.36
C LYS A 41 -0.14 19.01 -1.04
N GLN A 42 0.75 19.45 -1.92
CA GLN A 42 0.75 19.04 -3.32
C GLN A 42 1.14 17.56 -3.46
N VAL A 43 2.07 17.09 -2.63
CA VAL A 43 2.43 15.66 -2.55
C VAL A 43 1.29 14.85 -1.96
N THR A 44 0.64 15.31 -0.88
CA THR A 44 -0.54 14.65 -0.33
C THR A 44 -1.67 14.58 -1.35
N ASP A 45 -1.95 15.66 -2.09
CA ASP A 45 -2.95 15.72 -3.14
C ASP A 45 -2.63 14.75 -4.29
N LEU A 46 -1.35 14.57 -4.63
CA LEU A 46 -0.93 13.56 -5.61
C LEU A 46 -1.39 12.16 -5.19
N TYR A 47 -1.17 11.79 -3.93
CA TYR A 47 -1.57 10.49 -3.39
C TYR A 47 -3.08 10.35 -3.22
N ILE A 48 -3.78 11.39 -2.76
CA ILE A 48 -5.26 11.39 -2.69
C ILE A 48 -5.85 11.19 -4.09
N ASN A 49 -5.35 11.91 -5.08
CA ASN A 49 -5.78 11.72 -6.48
C ASN A 49 -5.48 10.31 -6.99
N GLY A 50 -4.30 9.75 -6.65
CA GLY A 50 -3.96 8.37 -6.96
C GLY A 50 -4.91 7.35 -6.33
N ALA A 51 -5.30 7.56 -5.07
CA ALA A 51 -6.27 6.73 -4.37
C ALA A 51 -7.68 6.82 -4.99
N ILE A 52 -8.11 8.01 -5.39
CA ILE A 52 -9.38 8.20 -6.12
C ILE A 52 -9.34 7.45 -7.46
N ILE A 53 -8.24 7.57 -8.21
CA ILE A 53 -8.04 6.82 -9.46
C ILE A 53 -8.10 5.32 -9.22
N PHE A 54 -7.43 4.83 -8.17
CA PHE A 54 -7.50 3.42 -7.77
C PHE A 54 -8.95 2.97 -7.56
N VAL A 55 -9.74 3.70 -6.74
CA VAL A 55 -11.13 3.34 -6.44
C VAL A 55 -11.99 3.36 -7.71
N VAL A 56 -11.84 4.38 -8.55
CA VAL A 56 -12.60 4.53 -9.80
C VAL A 56 -12.29 3.37 -10.75
N ILE A 57 -11.01 3.07 -10.99
CA ILE A 57 -10.61 1.95 -11.87
C ILE A 57 -11.07 0.61 -11.31
N TRP A 58 -10.87 0.39 -10.01
CA TRP A 58 -11.29 -0.84 -9.36
C TRP A 58 -12.79 -1.07 -9.49
N LYS A 59 -13.62 -0.04 -9.30
CA LYS A 59 -15.07 -0.11 -9.48
C LYS A 59 -15.49 -0.28 -10.93
N LEU A 60 -14.88 0.47 -11.85
CA LEU A 60 -15.19 0.37 -13.29
C LEU A 60 -14.72 -0.93 -13.93
N SER A 61 -13.77 -1.63 -13.29
CA SER A 61 -13.32 -2.94 -13.77
C SER A 61 -14.46 -3.95 -13.88
N LEU A 62 -15.52 -3.82 -13.06
CA LEU A 62 -16.72 -4.64 -13.13
C LEU A 62 -17.39 -4.57 -14.50
N ILE A 63 -17.38 -3.39 -15.14
CA ILE A 63 -17.97 -3.18 -16.46
C ILE A 63 -17.19 -3.96 -17.52
N VAL A 64 -15.87 -4.03 -17.35
CA VAL A 64 -14.97 -4.70 -18.29
C VAL A 64 -15.00 -6.22 -18.12
N PHE A 65 -14.95 -6.69 -16.88
CA PHE A 65 -14.82 -8.12 -16.57
C PHE A 65 -16.17 -8.85 -16.43
N GLU A 66 -17.22 -8.15 -15.97
CA GLU A 66 -18.55 -8.74 -15.75
C GLU A 66 -19.68 -7.85 -16.33
N PRO A 67 -19.64 -7.51 -17.63
CA PRO A 67 -20.62 -6.61 -18.25
C PRO A 67 -22.07 -7.09 -18.09
N GLN A 68 -22.29 -8.41 -18.13
CA GLN A 68 -23.62 -9.00 -17.97
C GLN A 68 -24.22 -8.73 -16.59
N LEU A 69 -23.40 -8.70 -15.53
CA LEU A 69 -23.85 -8.42 -14.17
C LEU A 69 -24.28 -6.96 -14.04
N VAL A 70 -23.52 -6.04 -14.65
CA VAL A 70 -23.83 -4.60 -14.64
C VAL A 70 -25.12 -4.30 -15.38
N ILE A 71 -25.35 -4.94 -16.53
CA ILE A 71 -26.60 -4.77 -17.30
C ILE A 71 -27.80 -5.27 -16.51
N LYS A 72 -27.69 -6.43 -15.84
CA LYS A 72 -28.78 -7.03 -15.07
C LYS A 72 -29.06 -6.30 -13.75
N SER A 73 -28.03 -5.73 -13.13
CA SER A 73 -28.14 -5.01 -11.87
C SER A 73 -27.14 -3.86 -11.85
N PRO A 74 -27.52 -2.64 -12.28
CA PRO A 74 -26.62 -1.48 -12.27
C PRO A 74 -26.11 -1.11 -10.86
N LEU A 75 -26.91 -1.41 -9.83
CA LEU A 75 -26.53 -1.23 -8.44
C LEU A 75 -25.37 -2.15 -8.01
N SER A 76 -25.07 -3.21 -8.76
CA SER A 76 -23.93 -4.09 -8.50
C SER A 76 -22.59 -3.34 -8.46
N LEU A 77 -22.45 -2.21 -9.19
CA LEU A 77 -21.26 -1.36 -9.10
C LEU A 77 -21.00 -0.85 -7.68
N LEU A 78 -22.04 -0.47 -6.93
CA LEU A 78 -21.91 -0.01 -5.56
C LEU A 78 -21.54 -1.16 -4.62
N TYR A 79 -22.20 -2.32 -4.79
CA TYR A 79 -22.03 -3.49 -3.92
C TYR A 79 -20.83 -4.37 -4.29
N PHE A 80 -20.19 -4.15 -5.43
CA PHE A 80 -19.06 -4.95 -5.85
C PHE A 80 -17.94 -4.84 -4.84
N THR A 81 -17.63 -5.96 -4.21
CA THR A 81 -16.62 -6.12 -3.17
C THR A 81 -15.25 -6.51 -3.72
N GLY A 82 -15.10 -6.59 -5.05
CA GLY A 82 -13.80 -6.70 -5.71
C GLY A 82 -13.51 -8.06 -6.31
N GLY A 83 -13.12 -8.03 -7.59
CA GLY A 83 -12.38 -9.11 -8.25
C GLY A 83 -10.90 -8.76 -8.26
N ASP A 84 -10.04 -9.76 -8.08
CA ASP A 84 -8.59 -9.61 -7.95
C ASP A 84 -7.97 -8.84 -9.13
N TRP A 85 -8.47 -9.09 -10.34
CA TRP A 85 -8.05 -8.40 -11.56
C TRP A 85 -8.36 -6.91 -11.55
N GLY A 86 -9.53 -6.53 -11.02
CA GLY A 86 -9.90 -5.13 -10.88
C GLY A 86 -9.02 -4.40 -9.89
N LEU A 87 -8.67 -5.06 -8.77
CA LEU A 87 -7.79 -4.52 -7.75
C LEU A 87 -6.39 -4.31 -8.33
N ALA A 88 -5.85 -5.34 -9.02
CA ALA A 88 -4.54 -5.27 -9.67
C ALA A 88 -4.46 -4.13 -10.70
N LEU A 89 -5.49 -3.97 -11.55
CA LEU A 89 -5.56 -2.85 -12.49
C LEU A 89 -5.59 -1.49 -11.80
N GLY A 90 -6.40 -1.36 -10.74
CA GLY A 90 -6.45 -0.12 -9.96
C GLY A 90 -5.10 0.25 -9.39
N VAL A 91 -4.38 -0.71 -8.82
CA VAL A 91 -3.02 -0.51 -8.27
C VAL A 91 -2.06 -0.09 -9.37
N LEU A 92 -2.05 -0.79 -10.51
CA LEU A 92 -1.13 -0.51 -11.61
C LEU A 92 -1.35 0.90 -12.17
N ILE A 93 -2.60 1.28 -12.44
CA ILE A 93 -2.92 2.60 -13.01
C ILE A 93 -2.64 3.73 -12.00
N SER A 94 -2.98 3.54 -10.71
CA SER A 94 -2.71 4.54 -9.68
C SER A 94 -1.22 4.77 -9.45
N ILE A 95 -0.41 3.69 -9.40
CA ILE A 95 1.05 3.79 -9.32
C ILE A 95 1.61 4.48 -10.56
N GLY A 96 1.13 4.11 -11.76
CA GLY A 96 1.52 4.77 -13.01
C GLY A 96 1.24 6.28 -12.97
N TYR A 97 0.06 6.69 -12.53
CA TYR A 97 -0.30 8.09 -12.35
C TYR A 97 0.64 8.82 -11.37
N ILE A 98 0.89 8.22 -10.19
CA ILE A 98 1.78 8.81 -9.17
C ILE A 98 3.20 8.96 -9.71
N ILE A 99 3.72 7.97 -10.43
CA ILE A 99 5.07 8.03 -11.01
C ILE A 99 5.14 9.13 -12.08
N LEU A 100 4.20 9.16 -13.03
CA LEU A 100 4.22 10.10 -14.15
C LEU A 100 4.06 11.55 -13.68
N LYS A 101 3.05 11.80 -12.83
CA LYS A 101 2.77 13.15 -12.32
C LYS A 101 3.77 13.56 -11.24
N GLY A 102 4.23 12.60 -10.44
CA GLY A 102 5.23 12.81 -9.39
C GLY A 102 6.59 13.22 -9.93
N ARG A 103 7.08 12.52 -10.97
CA ARG A 103 8.35 12.86 -11.64
C ARG A 103 8.34 14.24 -12.29
N LYS A 104 7.18 14.69 -12.77
CA LYS A 104 7.05 15.98 -13.45
C LYS A 104 7.09 17.16 -12.47
N ASN A 105 6.51 16.97 -11.28
CA ASN A 105 6.17 18.09 -10.39
C ASN A 105 6.98 18.12 -9.09
N PHE A 106 7.60 17.01 -8.68
CA PHE A 106 8.25 16.89 -7.38
C PHE A 106 9.58 16.16 -7.45
N ARG A 107 10.38 16.30 -6.39
CA ARG A 107 11.58 15.49 -6.20
C ARG A 107 11.17 14.02 -6.02
N SER A 108 11.74 13.13 -6.84
CA SER A 108 11.42 11.69 -6.82
C SER A 108 11.59 11.05 -5.43
N VAL A 109 12.59 11.51 -4.65
CA VAL A 109 12.80 11.04 -3.28
C VAL A 109 11.65 11.41 -2.34
N THR A 110 11.07 12.59 -2.49
CA THR A 110 9.94 13.05 -1.69
C THR A 110 8.71 12.21 -1.96
N VAL A 111 8.45 11.93 -3.25
CA VAL A 111 7.33 11.08 -3.67
C VAL A 111 7.51 9.66 -3.12
N LEU A 112 8.69 9.06 -3.28
CA LEU A 112 8.98 7.72 -2.74
C LEU A 112 8.82 7.67 -1.22
N TYR A 113 9.43 8.62 -0.49
CA TYR A 113 9.34 8.70 0.95
C TYR A 113 7.90 8.86 1.44
N ALA A 114 7.11 9.73 0.80
CA ALA A 114 5.69 9.90 1.10
C ALA A 114 4.91 8.58 0.92
N GLY A 115 5.19 7.84 -0.15
CA GLY A 115 4.59 6.54 -0.42
C GLY A 115 4.91 5.50 0.64
N LEU A 116 6.18 5.41 1.06
CA LEU A 116 6.62 4.50 2.13
C LEU A 116 5.94 4.81 3.47
N VAL A 117 5.83 6.10 3.84
CA VAL A 117 5.15 6.53 5.06
C VAL A 117 3.65 6.26 4.98
N GLY A 118 3.00 6.60 3.87
CA GLY A 118 1.57 6.36 3.66
C GLY A 118 1.23 4.87 3.72
N MET A 119 1.94 4.05 2.94
CA MET A 119 1.73 2.60 2.87
C MET A 119 1.93 1.92 4.23
N SER A 120 3.01 2.25 4.95
CA SER A 120 3.25 1.70 6.29
C SER A 120 2.20 2.16 7.31
N GLY A 121 1.73 3.41 7.21
CA GLY A 121 0.61 3.91 8.00
C GLY A 121 -0.69 3.14 7.75
N VAL A 122 -1.03 2.88 6.48
CA VAL A 122 -2.20 2.05 6.12
C VAL A 122 -2.06 0.65 6.68
N MET A 123 -0.93 -0.01 6.46
CA MET A 123 -0.69 -1.39 6.93
C MET A 123 -0.76 -1.49 8.46
N LEU A 124 -0.14 -0.55 9.17
CA LEU A 124 -0.16 -0.53 10.63
C LEU A 124 -1.59 -0.44 11.17
N VAL A 125 -2.39 0.50 10.65
CA VAL A 125 -3.77 0.68 11.12
C VAL A 125 -4.64 -0.50 10.72
N TYR A 126 -4.46 -1.05 9.52
CA TYR A 126 -5.20 -2.23 9.08
C TYR A 126 -4.95 -3.43 10.01
N HIS A 127 -3.70 -3.76 10.32
CA HIS A 127 -3.38 -4.89 11.19
C HIS A 127 -3.80 -4.65 12.65
N ILE A 128 -3.78 -3.41 13.15
CA ILE A 128 -4.35 -3.09 14.46
C ILE A 128 -5.87 -3.35 14.47
N LEU A 129 -6.59 -2.91 13.43
CA LEU A 129 -8.03 -3.14 13.34
C LEU A 129 -8.35 -4.64 13.20
N GLU A 130 -7.58 -5.37 12.40
CA GLU A 130 -7.71 -6.82 12.24
C GLU A 130 -7.49 -7.56 13.56
N ALA A 131 -6.44 -7.20 14.31
CA ALA A 131 -6.14 -7.76 15.63
C ALA A 131 -7.20 -7.43 16.70
N ILE A 132 -7.95 -6.33 16.55
CA ILE A 132 -9.04 -5.97 17.47
C ILE A 132 -10.33 -6.72 17.13
N TYR A 133 -10.62 -6.91 15.84
CA TYR A 133 -11.93 -7.39 15.38
C TYR A 133 -11.99 -8.88 15.05
N PHE A 134 -10.93 -9.46 14.48
CA PHE A 134 -11.01 -10.77 13.83
C PHE A 134 -10.16 -11.87 14.46
N SER A 135 -9.04 -11.52 15.10
CA SER A 135 -8.13 -12.51 15.67
C SER A 135 -7.84 -12.24 17.14
N ALA A 136 -7.77 -13.30 17.95
CA ALA A 136 -7.01 -13.24 19.20
C ALA A 136 -5.53 -13.16 18.80
N ALA A 137 -5.02 -11.93 18.66
CA ALA A 137 -3.73 -11.62 18.05
C ALA A 137 -2.65 -12.67 18.39
N ASN A 138 -2.23 -13.40 17.36
CA ASN A 138 -1.17 -14.39 17.50
C ASN A 138 0.18 -13.66 17.58
N VAL A 139 1.22 -14.39 18.02
CA VAL A 139 2.57 -13.80 18.17
C VAL A 139 3.05 -13.14 16.88
N VAL A 140 2.72 -13.70 15.71
CA VAL A 140 3.11 -13.14 14.41
C VAL A 140 2.43 -11.79 14.13
N ASP A 141 1.13 -11.65 14.44
CA ASP A 141 0.40 -10.38 14.27
C ASP A 141 1.02 -9.29 15.14
N ILE A 142 1.32 -9.62 16.41
CA ILE A 142 1.95 -8.69 17.36
C ILE A 142 3.33 -8.27 16.86
N LEU A 143 4.13 -9.20 16.35
CA LEU A 143 5.43 -8.90 15.76
C LEU A 143 5.29 -8.00 14.52
N ASN A 144 4.29 -8.24 13.68
CA ASN A 144 4.03 -7.42 12.49
C ASN A 144 3.67 -5.99 12.88
N ILE A 145 2.73 -5.82 13.81
CA ILE A 145 2.31 -4.49 14.32
C ILE A 145 3.50 -3.77 14.94
N ALA A 146 4.27 -4.44 15.80
CA ALA A 146 5.46 -3.85 16.43
C ALA A 146 6.52 -3.44 15.39
N GLY A 147 6.77 -4.30 14.39
CA GLY A 147 7.69 -4.02 13.30
C GLY A 147 7.26 -2.84 12.42
N LEU A 148 5.98 -2.78 12.07
CA LEU A 148 5.39 -1.66 11.31
C LEU A 148 5.45 -0.35 12.10
N PHE A 149 5.15 -0.40 13.40
CA PHE A 149 5.26 0.76 14.27
C PHE A 149 6.70 1.26 14.37
N ALA A 150 7.67 0.36 14.59
CA ALA A 150 9.09 0.70 14.65
C ALA A 150 9.58 1.28 13.31
N TYR A 151 9.19 0.67 12.19
CA TYR A 151 9.51 1.14 10.85
C TYR A 151 8.96 2.54 10.59
N LEU A 152 7.68 2.77 10.87
CA LEU A 152 7.03 4.07 10.69
C LEU A 152 7.63 5.13 11.60
N PHE A 153 7.81 4.82 12.89
CA PHE A 153 8.45 5.72 13.85
C PHE A 153 9.81 6.18 13.34
N TRP A 154 10.58 5.23 12.81
CA TRP A 154 11.91 5.52 12.33
C TRP A 154 11.92 6.33 11.03
N LEU A 155 11.03 6.04 10.07
CA LEU A 155 10.83 6.89 8.89
C LEU A 155 10.51 8.35 9.28
N ILE A 156 9.66 8.54 10.29
CA ILE A 156 9.28 9.87 10.80
C ILE A 156 10.50 10.61 11.39
N ARG A 157 11.50 9.91 11.95
CA ARG A 157 12.68 10.55 12.58
C ARG A 157 13.82 10.82 11.61
N MET A 158 13.88 10.10 10.50
CA MET A 158 14.99 10.19 9.58
C MET A 158 14.92 11.38 8.61
N LYS A 159 16.07 11.83 8.09
CA LYS A 159 16.13 12.76 6.96
C LYS A 159 15.69 12.08 5.66
N ILE A 160 15.07 12.84 4.77
CA ILE A 160 14.64 12.34 3.46
C ILE A 160 15.87 12.19 2.57
N ASP A 161 16.31 10.95 2.36
CA ASP A 161 17.44 10.58 1.49
C ASP A 161 17.06 9.39 0.61
N MET A 162 17.52 9.41 -0.65
CA MET A 162 17.11 8.45 -1.66
C MET A 162 17.73 7.06 -1.43
N GLN A 163 19.02 7.01 -1.10
CA GLN A 163 19.72 5.74 -0.88
C GLN A 163 19.19 5.05 0.37
N ALA A 164 19.02 5.83 1.43
CA ALA A 164 18.32 5.46 2.65
C ALA A 164 16.92 4.89 2.35
N ALA A 165 16.05 5.65 1.65
CA ALA A 165 14.68 5.21 1.35
C ALA A 165 14.62 3.84 0.66
N PHE A 166 15.50 3.57 -0.31
CA PHE A 166 15.57 2.27 -0.98
C PHE A 166 16.14 1.16 -0.09
N GLN A 167 17.18 1.44 0.69
CA GLN A 167 17.71 0.48 1.66
C GLN A 167 16.64 0.02 2.64
N TYR A 168 15.72 0.89 3.02
CA TYR A 168 14.68 0.56 3.98
C TYR A 168 13.45 -0.07 3.34
N ALA A 169 13.09 0.34 2.13
CA ALA A 169 12.12 -0.39 1.34
C ALA A 169 12.55 -1.85 1.17
N LEU A 170 13.86 -2.10 0.96
CA LEU A 170 14.42 -3.45 0.90
C LEU A 170 14.24 -4.23 2.21
N TRP A 171 14.73 -3.70 3.34
CA TRP A 171 14.62 -4.39 4.63
C TRP A 171 13.18 -4.61 5.06
N PHE A 172 12.31 -3.63 4.81
CA PHE A 172 10.88 -3.74 5.05
C PHE A 172 10.26 -4.86 4.22
N SER A 173 10.62 -4.95 2.94
CA SER A 173 10.12 -6.01 2.05
C SER A 173 10.56 -7.40 2.50
N ILE A 174 11.83 -7.56 2.90
CA ILE A 174 12.34 -8.82 3.44
C ILE A 174 11.58 -9.21 4.70
N TRP A 175 11.40 -8.28 5.63
CA TRP A 175 10.63 -8.48 6.86
C TRP A 175 9.20 -8.94 6.59
N GLN A 176 8.49 -8.29 5.65
CA GLN A 176 7.11 -8.62 5.30
C GLN A 176 6.97 -10.01 4.66
N VAL A 177 7.91 -10.41 3.79
CA VAL A 177 7.93 -11.77 3.22
C VAL A 177 8.16 -12.82 4.31
N LEU A 178 9.11 -12.59 5.22
CA LEU A 178 9.40 -13.51 6.31
C LEU A 178 8.20 -13.69 7.24
N LEU A 179 7.56 -12.60 7.68
CA LEU A 179 6.38 -12.68 8.53
C LEU A 179 5.21 -13.40 7.86
N SER A 180 4.95 -13.10 6.58
CA SER A 180 3.90 -13.78 5.82
C SER A 180 4.13 -15.29 5.74
N TYR A 181 5.39 -15.74 5.67
CA TYR A 181 5.72 -17.15 5.69
C TYR A 181 5.47 -17.79 7.07
N LEU A 182 5.82 -17.08 8.16
CA LEU A 182 5.58 -17.53 9.55
C LEU A 182 4.08 -17.62 9.91
N GLU A 183 3.26 -16.80 9.27
CA GLU A 183 1.80 -16.83 9.39
C GLU A 183 1.15 -18.04 8.68
N ASN A 184 1.94 -18.95 8.10
CA ASN A 184 1.49 -20.07 7.27
C ASN A 184 0.53 -19.66 6.14
N LYS A 185 0.63 -18.39 5.68
CA LYS A 185 0.00 -17.94 4.45
C LYS A 185 0.82 -18.49 3.27
N HIS A 186 0.77 -19.80 3.09
CA HIS A 186 1.32 -20.47 1.92
C HIS A 186 0.33 -20.29 0.76
N ALA A 187 0.85 -20.26 -0.46
CA ALA A 187 -0.02 -20.30 -1.63
C ALA A 187 -0.50 -21.75 -1.83
N ASP A 188 -1.82 -21.93 -1.96
CA ASP A 188 -2.43 -23.24 -2.16
C ASP A 188 -1.93 -23.95 -3.44
N GLU A 189 -1.42 -23.19 -4.42
CA GLU A 189 -0.97 -23.69 -5.73
C GLU A 189 0.42 -23.17 -6.19
N GLY A 190 1.16 -22.43 -5.35
CA GLY A 190 2.40 -21.75 -5.75
C GLY A 190 3.47 -21.64 -4.65
N LEU A 191 4.68 -21.19 -5.02
CA LEU A 191 5.76 -20.97 -4.05
C LEU A 191 5.51 -19.74 -3.15
N PHE A 192 4.86 -18.71 -3.68
CA PHE A 192 4.58 -17.45 -2.98
C PHE A 192 3.19 -16.91 -3.30
N THR A 193 2.57 -16.26 -2.32
CA THR A 193 1.27 -15.57 -2.47
C THR A 193 1.42 -14.25 -3.25
N ALA A 194 0.32 -13.71 -3.78
CA ALA A 194 0.32 -12.40 -4.44
C ALA A 194 0.84 -11.27 -3.53
N TYR A 195 0.56 -11.36 -2.22
CA TYR A 195 1.12 -10.48 -1.20
C TYR A 195 2.65 -10.56 -1.18
N GLN A 196 3.22 -11.76 -1.07
CA GLN A 196 4.66 -11.99 -1.05
C GLN A 196 5.34 -11.52 -2.35
N TRP A 197 4.74 -11.81 -3.52
CA TRP A 197 5.26 -11.34 -4.81
C TRP A 197 5.37 -9.81 -4.90
N THR A 198 4.44 -9.10 -4.26
CA THR A 198 4.47 -7.63 -4.23
C THR A 198 5.72 -7.11 -3.50
N PHE A 199 6.05 -7.68 -2.33
CA PHE A 199 7.25 -7.30 -1.59
C PHE A 199 8.53 -7.82 -2.21
N ILE A 200 8.52 -9.01 -2.81
CA ILE A 200 9.67 -9.50 -3.60
C ILE A 200 9.98 -8.54 -4.75
N GLY A 201 8.95 -8.07 -5.46
CA GLY A 201 9.10 -7.06 -6.51
C GLY A 201 9.68 -5.74 -5.97
N LEU A 202 9.17 -5.25 -4.84
CA LEU A 202 9.69 -4.03 -4.20
C LEU A 202 11.16 -4.19 -3.76
N ALA A 203 11.51 -5.34 -3.19
CA ALA A 203 12.89 -5.68 -2.81
C ALA A 203 13.80 -5.71 -4.04
N ALA A 204 13.37 -6.32 -5.15
CA ALA A 204 14.15 -6.39 -6.38
C ALA A 204 14.41 -4.99 -6.96
N VAL A 205 13.39 -4.14 -7.03
CA VAL A 205 13.53 -2.74 -7.48
C VAL A 205 14.50 -1.97 -6.57
N ALA A 206 14.41 -2.16 -5.25
CA ALA A 206 15.32 -1.53 -4.31
C ALA A 206 16.77 -1.98 -4.46
N LEU A 207 17.00 -3.29 -4.64
CA LEU A 207 18.33 -3.84 -4.89
C LEU A 207 18.94 -3.27 -6.19
N LEU A 208 18.17 -3.28 -7.28
CA LEU A 208 18.62 -2.74 -8.56
C LEU A 208 19.06 -1.28 -8.45
N PHE A 209 18.31 -0.46 -7.71
CA PHE A 209 18.68 0.93 -7.47
C PHE A 209 19.97 1.05 -6.63
N LEU A 210 20.07 0.31 -5.52
CA LEU A 210 21.20 0.38 -4.60
C LEU A 210 22.51 -0.07 -5.25
N PHE A 211 22.48 -1.17 -6.02
CA PHE A 211 23.66 -1.66 -6.73
C PHE A 211 23.99 -0.84 -7.97
N GLY A 212 22.99 -0.37 -8.73
CA GLY A 212 23.19 0.47 -9.90
C GLY A 212 23.84 1.83 -9.57
N ASN A 213 23.55 2.39 -8.40
CA ASN A 213 24.17 3.65 -7.98
C ASN A 213 25.59 3.47 -7.40
N SER A 214 25.92 2.26 -6.92
CA SER A 214 27.25 1.92 -6.39
C SER A 214 28.31 1.77 -7.49
N SER A 215 27.93 1.24 -8.66
CA SER A 215 28.82 1.10 -9.81
C SER A 215 29.15 2.44 -10.48
N SER A 216 28.20 3.39 -10.51
CA SER A 216 28.42 4.74 -11.07
C SER A 216 29.43 5.58 -10.30
N LYS A 217 29.65 5.31 -9.01
CA LYS A 217 30.64 6.03 -8.18
C LYS A 217 32.08 5.49 -8.33
N LYS A 218 32.29 4.44 -9.12
CA LYS A 218 33.61 3.81 -9.38
C LYS A 218 34.09 4.00 -10.82
N GLY A 219 33.88 5.17 -11.44
CA GLY A 219 34.46 5.55 -12.74
C GLY A 219 35.86 6.18 -12.59
N PRO A 220 36.76 6.03 -13.58
CA PRO A 220 38.19 5.75 -13.36
C PRO A 220 38.98 6.95 -12.83
N SER A 221 39.77 6.66 -11.81
CA SER A 221 40.92 7.46 -11.32
C SER A 221 42.05 7.46 -12.34
#